data_AF-A0A2J6XGH8-F1
#
_entry.id   AF-A0A2J6XGH8-F1
#
_cell.length_a   1.000
_cell.length_b   1.000
_cell.length_c   1.000
_cell.angle_alpha   90.00
_cell.angle_beta   90.00
_cell.angle_gamma   90.00
#
_symmetry.space_group_name_H-M   'P 1'
#
loop_
_entity.id
_entity.type
_entity.pdbx_description
1 polymer ?
#
loop_
_entity_poly.entity_id
_entity_poly.type
_entity_poly.pdbx_seq_one_letter_code
_entity_poly.pdbx_strand_id
1 'polypeptide(L)'
;KNIPLLFNWVGPGAKSPLVDLNTLKKLGYKLVIIPLASLSPAYKAIKEFLLDIKNNGVSNKLAEKMVNFSELTNFMGFPEINQLEKKYVTK
;
A
#
# COMPACT_ATOMS: atom_id res chain seq x y z
N LYS A 1 26.94 23.14 -8.11
CA LYS A 1 25.65 22.88 -8.82
C LYS A 1 25.67 21.43 -9.33
N ASN A 2 25.19 20.46 -8.57
CA ASN A 2 24.90 19.09 -9.05
C ASN A 2 24.15 18.21 -8.02
N ILE A 3 23.41 18.83 -7.08
CA ILE A 3 22.74 18.08 -6.01
C ILE A 3 21.39 17.60 -6.53
N PRO A 4 21.08 16.29 -6.50
CA PRO A 4 19.77 15.78 -6.91
C PRO A 4 18.65 16.40 -6.06
N LEU A 5 17.64 16.98 -6.72
CA LEU A 5 16.47 17.51 -6.04
C LEU A 5 15.42 16.40 -5.84
N LEU A 6 14.87 16.37 -4.62
CA LEU A 6 13.74 15.52 -4.23
C LEU A 6 12.45 16.33 -4.28
N PHE A 7 11.39 15.74 -4.83
CA PHE A 7 10.03 16.25 -4.73
C PHE A 7 9.21 15.41 -3.74
N ASN A 8 8.58 16.07 -2.77
CA ASN A 8 7.68 15.42 -1.82
C ASN A 8 6.24 15.50 -2.33
N TRP A 9 5.77 14.42 -2.97
CA TRP A 9 4.42 14.29 -3.49
C TRP A 9 3.52 13.67 -2.41
N VAL A 10 2.80 14.49 -1.65
CA VAL A 10 2.06 14.01 -0.47
C VAL A 10 0.66 13.52 -0.82
N GLY A 11 -0.02 14.18 -1.75
CA GLY A 11 -1.40 13.89 -2.13
C GLY A 11 -2.36 15.07 -1.89
N PRO A 12 -3.67 14.86 -2.07
CA PRO A 12 -4.69 15.91 -1.97
C PRO A 12 -4.67 16.62 -0.61
N GLY A 13 -4.83 17.94 -0.62
CA GLY A 13 -4.85 18.77 0.59
C GLY A 13 -3.47 19.15 1.16
N ALA A 14 -2.38 18.66 0.58
CA ALA A 14 -1.03 19.11 0.92
C ALA A 14 -0.67 20.44 0.23
N LYS A 15 0.37 21.12 0.75
CA LYS A 15 0.89 22.36 0.15
C LYS A 15 1.56 22.13 -1.21
N SER A 16 2.16 20.95 -1.44
CA SER A 16 2.78 20.61 -2.72
C SER A 16 1.71 20.47 -3.81
N PRO A 17 1.92 21.05 -5.01
CA PRO A 17 0.98 20.88 -6.10
C PRO A 17 0.92 19.42 -6.57
N LEU A 18 -0.25 19.00 -7.04
CA LEU A 18 -0.44 17.68 -7.66
C LEU A 18 0.11 17.73 -9.10
N VAL A 19 1.37 17.34 -9.24
CA VAL A 19 2.11 17.38 -10.51
C VAL A 19 2.46 15.95 -10.92
N ASP A 20 2.36 15.64 -12.20
CA ASP A 20 2.73 14.34 -12.75
C ASP A 20 4.25 14.16 -12.85
N LEU A 21 4.69 12.90 -12.94
CA LEU A 21 6.13 12.57 -12.96
C LEU A 21 6.87 13.14 -14.19
N ASN A 22 6.22 13.28 -15.35
CA ASN A 22 6.87 13.82 -16.54
C ASN A 22 7.18 15.31 -16.36
N THR A 23 6.25 16.04 -15.77
CA THR A 23 6.46 17.46 -15.44
C THR A 23 7.56 17.62 -14.40
N LEU A 24 7.56 16.83 -13.31
CA LEU A 24 8.63 16.85 -12.30
C LEU A 24 10.01 16.56 -12.91
N LYS A 25 10.08 15.61 -13.86
CA LYS A 25 11.30 15.29 -14.60
C LYS A 25 11.79 16.47 -15.44
N LYS A 26 10.89 17.16 -16.16
CA LYS A 26 11.21 18.37 -16.94
C LYS A 26 11.72 19.51 -16.06
N LEU A 27 11.19 19.62 -14.83
CA LEU A 27 11.62 20.61 -13.83
C LEU A 27 12.97 20.28 -13.17
N GLY A 28 13.57 19.11 -13.46
CA GLY A 28 14.91 18.75 -13.00
C GLY A 28 14.95 17.95 -11.69
N TYR A 29 13.80 17.56 -11.12
CA TYR A 29 13.76 16.64 -9.99
C TYR A 29 14.27 15.25 -10.38
N LYS A 30 15.00 14.62 -9.46
CA LYS A 30 15.64 13.30 -9.66
C LYS A 30 15.06 12.21 -8.76
N LEU A 31 14.37 12.60 -7.69
CA LEU A 31 13.73 11.69 -6.75
C LEU A 31 12.34 12.21 -6.40
N VAL A 32 11.38 11.30 -6.29
CA VAL A 32 10.03 11.60 -5.81
C VAL A 32 9.72 10.64 -4.69
N ILE A 33 9.31 11.17 -3.54
CA ILE A 33 8.76 10.35 -2.46
C ILE A 33 7.27 10.58 -2.35
N ILE A 34 6.54 9.52 -2.02
CA ILE A 34 5.09 9.52 -1.89
C ILE A 34 4.72 9.01 -0.50
N PRO A 35 4.90 9.82 0.57
CA PRO A 35 4.84 9.34 1.94
C PRO A 35 3.47 8.78 2.36
N LEU A 36 2.39 9.14 1.66
CA LEU A 36 1.04 8.63 1.92
C LEU A 36 0.55 7.60 0.89
N ALA A 37 1.41 7.13 -0.02
CA ALA A 37 1.03 6.23 -1.12
C ALA A 37 0.25 5.00 -0.66
N SER A 38 0.69 4.38 0.44
CA SER A 38 0.06 3.18 1.01
C SER A 38 -0.95 3.54 2.10
N LEU A 39 -0.60 4.47 2.98
CA LEU A 39 -1.39 4.78 4.16
C LEU A 39 -2.77 5.38 3.83
N SER A 40 -2.83 6.35 2.90
CA SER A 40 -4.09 7.03 2.61
C SER A 40 -5.10 6.11 1.92
N PRO A 41 -4.75 5.32 0.88
CA PRO A 41 -5.65 4.31 0.33
C PRO A 41 -6.05 3.23 1.33
N ALA A 42 -5.11 2.76 2.16
CA ALA A 42 -5.41 1.77 3.20
C ALA A 42 -6.43 2.30 4.21
N TYR A 43 -6.25 3.53 4.70
CA TYR A 43 -7.23 4.19 5.58
C TYR A 43 -8.61 4.25 4.95
N LYS A 44 -8.71 4.63 3.67
CA LYS A 44 -9.99 4.70 2.96
C LYS A 44 -10.67 3.33 2.92
N ALA A 45 -9.94 2.29 2.50
CA ALA A 45 -10.46 0.93 2.42
C ALA A 45 -10.91 0.39 3.80
N ILE A 46 -10.08 0.56 4.84
CA ILE A 46 -10.40 0.16 6.21
C ILE A 46 -11.64 0.90 6.71
N LYS A 47 -11.71 2.22 6.51
CA LYS A 47 -12.85 3.04 6.93
C LYS A 47 -14.14 2.59 6.25
N GLU A 48 -14.11 2.39 4.93
CA GLU A 48 -15.27 1.94 4.16
C GLU A 48 -15.74 0.55 4.60
N PHE A 49 -14.81 -0.38 4.81
CA PHE A 49 -15.11 -1.73 5.31
C PHE A 49 -15.75 -1.71 6.71
N LEU A 50 -15.19 -0.95 7.65
CA LEU A 50 -15.72 -0.85 9.01
C LEU A 50 -17.06 -0.11 9.08
N LEU A 51 -17.27 0.91 8.24
CA LEU A 51 -18.58 1.57 8.14
C LEU A 51 -19.65 0.65 7.57
N ASP A 52 -19.30 -0.21 6.61
CA ASP A 52 -20.22 -1.23 6.09
C ASP A 52 -20.66 -2.20 7.19
N ILE A 53 -19.70 -2.71 7.98
CA ILE A 53 -20.00 -3.56 9.15
C ILE A 53 -20.90 -2.82 10.14
N LYS A 54 -20.59 -1.56 10.45
CA LYS A 54 -21.36 -0.76 11.42
C LYS A 54 -22.81 -0.58 10.98
N ASN A 55 -23.04 -0.32 9.68
CA ASN A 55 -24.36 0.03 9.16
C ASN A 55 -25.20 -1.20 8.78
N ASN A 56 -24.55 -2.26 8.28
CA ASN A 56 -25.23 -3.41 7.67
C ASN A 56 -24.96 -4.74 8.40
N GLY A 57 -24.11 -4.75 9.42
CA GLY A 57 -23.69 -5.97 10.11
C GLY A 57 -22.69 -6.80 9.30
N VAL A 58 -22.40 -8.02 9.80
CA VAL A 58 -21.53 -8.97 9.12
C VAL A 58 -22.34 -9.81 8.12
N SER A 59 -21.92 -9.85 6.87
CA SER A 59 -22.55 -10.66 5.82
C SER A 59 -21.54 -11.24 4.85
N ASN A 60 -21.93 -12.26 4.09
CA ASN A 60 -21.08 -12.90 3.08
C ASN A 60 -20.57 -11.92 1.99
N LYS A 61 -21.29 -10.81 1.76
CA LYS A 61 -20.87 -9.76 0.80
C LYS A 61 -19.60 -9.04 1.23
N LEU A 62 -19.25 -9.06 2.52
CA LEU A 62 -17.99 -8.49 3.00
C LEU A 62 -16.77 -9.23 2.44
N ALA A 63 -16.90 -10.51 2.14
CA ALA A 63 -15.81 -11.31 1.57
C ALA A 63 -15.37 -10.79 0.20
N GLU A 64 -16.25 -10.16 -0.57
CA GLU A 64 -15.93 -9.53 -1.87
C GLU A 64 -14.96 -8.35 -1.73
N LYS A 65 -14.85 -7.77 -0.53
CA LYS A 65 -13.95 -6.64 -0.21
C LYS A 65 -12.64 -7.09 0.44
N MET A 66 -12.46 -8.39 0.67
CA MET A 66 -11.29 -8.95 1.34
C MET A 66 -10.35 -9.60 0.33
N VAL A 67 -9.06 -9.50 0.58
CA VAL A 67 -8.05 -10.28 -0.14
C VAL A 67 -8.22 -11.76 0.20
N ASN A 68 -7.96 -12.64 -0.77
CA ASN A 68 -7.95 -14.07 -0.50
C ASN A 68 -6.83 -14.39 0.52
N PHE A 69 -7.11 -15.25 1.50
CA PHE A 69 -6.13 -15.62 2.52
C PHE A 69 -4.85 -16.24 1.93
N SER A 70 -4.98 -17.07 0.89
CA SER A 70 -3.84 -17.65 0.18
C SER A 70 -3.01 -16.59 -0.55
N GLU A 71 -3.65 -15.61 -1.19
CA GLU A 71 -2.96 -14.49 -1.85
C GLU A 71 -2.15 -13.69 -0.81
N LEU A 72 -2.77 -13.37 0.32
CA LEU A 72 -2.12 -12.64 1.40
C LEU A 72 -0.92 -13.42 1.97
N THR A 73 -1.09 -14.69 2.30
CA THR A 73 -0.01 -15.52 2.88
C THR A 73 1.12 -15.80 1.90
N ASN A 74 0.82 -15.98 0.62
CA ASN A 74 1.83 -16.08 -0.43
C ASN A 74 2.65 -14.78 -0.53
N PHE A 75 2.00 -13.62 -0.53
CA PHE A 75 2.71 -12.33 -0.55
C PHE A 75 3.58 -12.12 0.70
N MET A 76 3.11 -12.56 1.87
CA MET A 76 3.86 -12.45 3.13
C MET A 76 5.07 -13.39 3.23
N GLY A 77 5.25 -14.31 2.27
CA GLY A 77 6.39 -15.24 2.25
C GLY A 77 6.19 -16.50 3.10
N PHE A 78 4.94 -16.90 3.36
CA PHE A 78 4.66 -18.14 4.10
C PHE A 78 5.19 -19.40 3.38
N PRO A 79 5.13 -19.50 2.03
CA PRO A 79 5.70 -20.64 1.33
C PRO A 79 7.20 -20.86 1.64
N GLU A 80 7.97 -19.79 1.77
CA GLU A 80 9.40 -19.81 2.08
C GLU A 80 9.63 -20.30 3.51
N ILE A 81 8.83 -19.81 4.47
CA ILE A 81 8.88 -20.28 5.86
C ILE A 81 8.58 -21.79 5.93
N ASN A 82 7.56 -22.28 5.22
CA ASN A 82 7.23 -23.70 5.17
C ASN A 82 8.37 -24.57 4.58
N GLN A 83 9.11 -24.04 3.61
CA GLN A 83 10.29 -24.73 3.05
C GLN A 83 11.44 -24.78 4.05
N LEU A 84 11.68 -23.68 4.78
CA LEU A 84 12.67 -23.63 5.84
C LEU A 84 12.34 -24.61 6.96
N GLU A 85 11.08 -24.68 7.36
CA GLU A 85 10.61 -25.63 8.38
C GLU A 85 10.91 -27.08 7.99
N LYS A 86 10.52 -27.49 6.79
CA LYS A 86 10.79 -28.85 6.27
C LYS A 86 12.28 -29.18 6.20
N LYS A 87 13.14 -28.17 5.95
CA LYS A 87 14.58 -28.37 5.80
C LYS A 87 15.30 -28.50 7.13
N TYR A 88 14.86 -27.78 8.16
CA TYR A 88 15.64 -27.61 9.39
C TYR A 88 14.96 -28.15 10.65
N VAL A 89 13.64 -28.31 10.67
CA VAL A 89 12.95 -28.93 11.80
C VAL A 89 13.06 -30.45 11.66
N THR A 90 13.95 -31.04 12.45
CA THR A 90 14.01 -32.50 12.61
C THR A 90 12.95 -32.89 13.63
N LYS A 91 12.16 -33.92 13.33
CA LYS A 91 11.21 -34.50 14.29
C LYS A 91 11.90 -35.00 15.55
#